data_AF-A0A6V8DP17-F1
#
_entry.id   AF-A0A6V8DP17-F1
#
_cell.length_a   1.000
_cell.length_b   1.000
_cell.length_c   1.000
_cell.angle_alpha   90.00
_cell.angle_beta   90.00
_cell.angle_gamma   90.00
#
_symmetry.space_group_name_H-M   'P 1'
#
loop_
_entity.id
_entity.type
_entity.pdbx_description
1 polymer ?
#
loop_
_entity_poly.entity_id
_entity_poly.type
_entity_poly.pdbx_seq_one_letter_code
_entity_poly.pdbx_strand_id
1 'polypeptide(L)'
;LRTSSGTSMATPGAAGFAALLQQMVEDGWISGNEERTEVSFASLAPAWEGGGNEDASLLLAEGFTPSGPMLRSLLALSSTPLQNEERNGGEGGFELVNRHDGWGQLNLSALIDFEAIDSGLAAGLASPANDVWIHDAYRLSNGTPQTWLEQRQGGAEALENLMAHPWNGSGAVGPFLQTGDVWVQRFTLSENQEFNARMGHLASPEPTAVNDMQLVVRLSDGRIALGGIVDSQGESVLHYASADLDNETSFPPSNETTHGVRLSAETLDQVEWVEVEVRARFVAPGNIVGGVGLDGTHSGFALAIKGVERDSTDWEDGDGDGIVNIADLCPNQNATDWDLDFDGCLDESDGDGITDNLDLCPAESALNFDLNSDGCIDDSDGDGVLDSIDECQTLVLNEIWPVDDVGCRPVDSRPVVVIDDVPNEGFVWTGDLTVEWSVSDADGDAYRTGVEVFVLDNRTQGGGYVIASCDAASNASASFECRWSAEQDLPVWDIESAWIRLDLHVQSTNNSPEADTSRIVVQTDQLFRAEYSSGFDDGVAEGEPQQQRDSVPASRALFWGFLGVIGACLIAYRMGSENLRQSPPSKVDSPFVVEAKTGDSVQVGENE
;
A
#
# COMPACT_ATOMS: atom_id res chain seq x y z
N LEU A 1 67.98 6.12 28.34
CA LEU A 1 66.95 7.17 28.48
C LEU A 1 67.15 7.86 29.83
N ARG A 2 67.09 9.20 29.91
CA ARG A 2 67.07 9.91 31.19
C ARG A 2 65.63 9.92 31.70
N THR A 3 65.44 9.61 32.98
CA THR A 3 64.13 9.72 33.64
C THR A 3 63.86 11.19 33.96
N SER A 4 62.69 11.69 33.55
CA SER A 4 62.22 13.05 33.83
C SER A 4 60.85 12.96 34.54
N SER A 5 60.50 13.96 35.34
CA SER A 5 59.23 14.01 36.10
C SER A 5 58.68 15.44 36.17
N GLY A 6 57.38 15.57 36.39
CA GLY A 6 56.67 16.86 36.52
C GLY A 6 55.48 16.95 35.58
N THR A 7 54.71 18.04 35.68
CA THR A 7 53.54 18.27 34.81
C THR A 7 53.94 18.32 33.33
N SER A 8 55.16 18.77 33.01
CA SER A 8 55.73 18.72 31.66
C SER A 8 55.91 17.30 31.10
N MET A 9 55.85 16.25 31.93
CA MET A 9 55.81 14.85 31.49
C MET A 9 54.37 14.31 31.48
N ALA A 10 53.48 14.83 32.33
CA ALA A 10 52.06 14.44 32.34
C ALA A 10 51.31 14.98 31.11
N THR A 11 51.54 16.24 30.72
CA THR A 11 50.88 16.87 29.55
C THR A 11 51.07 16.09 28.25
N PRO A 12 52.30 15.70 27.82
CA PRO A 12 52.45 14.88 26.60
C PRO A 12 51.83 13.49 26.76
N GLY A 13 51.77 12.93 27.98
CA GLY A 13 51.03 11.69 28.24
C GLY A 13 49.53 11.85 27.99
N ALA A 14 48.93 12.92 28.52
CA ALA A 14 47.53 13.26 28.29
C ALA A 14 47.25 13.56 26.80
N ALA A 15 48.17 14.22 26.10
CA ALA A 15 48.05 14.46 24.66
C ALA A 15 48.07 13.15 23.84
N GLY A 16 48.92 12.19 24.21
CA GLY A 16 48.91 10.85 23.61
C GLY A 16 47.60 10.11 23.85
N PHE A 17 47.03 10.25 25.04
CA PHE A 17 45.73 9.67 25.39
C PHE A 17 44.58 10.31 24.60
N ALA A 18 44.59 11.65 24.44
CA ALA A 18 43.64 12.37 23.61
C ALA A 18 43.74 11.95 22.14
N ALA A 19 44.94 11.68 21.62
CA ALA A 19 45.14 11.17 20.27
C ALA A 19 44.56 9.76 20.09
N LEU A 20 44.65 8.89 21.10
CA LEU A 20 44.00 7.57 21.07
C LEU A 20 42.48 7.68 21.07
N LEU A 21 41.91 8.56 21.91
CA LEU A 21 40.46 8.81 21.91
C LEU A 21 39.98 9.40 20.58
N GLN A 22 40.73 10.35 20.02
CA GLN A 22 40.45 10.89 18.69
C GLN A 22 40.42 9.78 17.65
N GLN A 23 41.44 8.93 17.63
CA GLN A 23 41.50 7.81 16.71
C GLN A 23 40.34 6.83 16.90
N MET A 24 39.94 6.53 18.13
CA MET A 24 38.80 5.65 18.40
C MET A 24 37.48 6.21 17.85
N VAL A 25 37.28 7.53 17.83
CA VAL A 25 36.11 8.15 17.20
C VAL A 25 36.24 8.15 15.67
N GLU A 26 37.43 8.46 15.14
CA GLU A 26 37.69 8.48 13.69
C GLU A 26 37.64 7.08 13.04
N ASP A 27 38.01 6.04 13.79
CA ASP A 27 37.93 4.63 13.38
C ASP A 27 36.55 4.01 13.70
N GLY A 28 35.61 4.79 14.26
CA GLY A 28 34.23 4.35 14.51
C GLY A 28 34.04 3.37 15.67
N TRP A 29 35.01 3.27 16.59
CA TRP A 29 34.89 2.45 17.80
C TRP A 29 33.91 3.07 18.81
N ILE A 30 33.91 4.40 18.90
CA ILE A 30 33.02 5.18 19.75
C ILE A 30 32.19 6.08 18.83
N SER A 31 30.88 5.97 18.94
CA SER A 31 29.92 6.62 18.04
C SER A 31 28.63 6.98 18.77
N GLY A 32 27.82 7.85 18.16
CA GLY A 32 26.44 8.09 18.51
C GLY A 32 25.53 7.22 17.64
N ASN A 33 24.57 7.86 16.96
CA ASN A 33 23.56 7.22 16.11
C ASN A 33 24.08 6.83 14.71
N GLU A 34 25.39 6.76 14.52
CA GLU A 34 25.96 6.39 13.22
C GLU A 34 25.77 4.90 12.94
N GLU A 35 25.35 4.57 11.70
CA GLU A 35 25.18 3.18 11.27
C GLU A 35 26.51 2.42 11.34
N ARG A 36 26.46 1.21 11.89
CA ARG A 36 27.62 0.33 12.05
C ARG A 36 27.65 -0.74 10.98
N THR A 37 28.84 -1.04 10.50
CA THR A 37 29.08 -2.08 9.51
C THR A 37 30.12 -3.07 10.01
N GLU A 38 30.02 -4.31 9.56
CA GLU A 38 31.01 -5.33 9.86
C GLU A 38 32.30 -5.09 9.06
N VAL A 39 33.39 -4.86 9.79
CA VAL A 39 34.74 -4.69 9.24
C VAL A 39 35.58 -5.87 9.67
N SER A 40 36.18 -6.57 8.70
CA SER A 40 37.06 -7.72 8.98
C SER A 40 38.23 -7.30 9.88
N PHE A 41 38.42 -8.01 11.00
CA PHE A 41 39.51 -7.75 11.93
C PHE A 41 40.89 -7.89 11.27
N ALA A 42 41.06 -8.88 10.38
CA ALA A 42 42.30 -9.08 9.63
C ALA A 42 42.71 -7.86 8.78
N SER A 43 41.76 -7.02 8.36
CA SER A 43 42.06 -5.80 7.61
C SER A 43 42.61 -4.66 8.47
N LEU A 44 42.32 -4.68 9.78
CA LEU A 44 42.72 -3.69 10.76
C LEU A 44 43.93 -4.13 11.58
N ALA A 45 44.10 -5.44 11.74
CA ALA A 45 45.15 -6.04 12.54
C ALA A 45 46.54 -5.64 12.00
N PRO A 46 47.45 -5.15 12.87
CA PRO A 46 48.78 -4.79 12.45
C PRO A 46 49.58 -6.05 12.10
N ALA A 47 50.58 -5.93 11.21
CA ALA A 47 51.35 -7.07 10.69
C ALA A 47 52.14 -7.90 11.73
N TRP A 48 52.21 -7.45 12.98
CA TRP A 48 52.83 -8.17 14.10
C TRP A 48 51.81 -8.92 14.98
N GLU A 49 50.51 -8.74 14.72
CA GLU A 49 49.44 -9.53 15.32
C GLU A 49 49.60 -11.00 14.90
N GLY A 50 49.44 -11.89 15.87
CA GLY A 50 49.93 -13.25 15.80
C GLY A 50 48.90 -14.23 15.29
N GLY A 51 48.19 -13.94 14.19
CA GLY A 51 47.32 -14.90 13.51
C GLY A 51 46.27 -15.51 14.44
N GLY A 52 45.45 -14.66 15.04
CA GLY A 52 44.26 -15.02 15.80
C GLY A 52 43.07 -14.20 15.33
N ASN A 53 41.88 -14.80 15.30
CA ASN A 53 40.63 -14.12 14.93
C ASN A 53 40.61 -13.55 13.49
N GLU A 54 41.31 -14.20 12.54
CA GLU A 54 41.37 -13.77 11.12
C GLU A 54 39.98 -13.76 10.44
N ASP A 55 39.10 -14.66 10.86
CA ASP A 55 37.71 -14.74 10.39
C ASP A 55 36.74 -13.86 11.18
N ALA A 56 37.22 -13.12 12.20
CA ALA A 56 36.38 -12.28 13.03
C ALA A 56 36.15 -10.90 12.42
N SER A 57 35.05 -10.28 12.83
CA SER A 57 34.67 -8.92 12.42
C SER A 57 34.50 -8.00 13.63
N LEU A 58 34.67 -6.71 13.40
CA LEU A 58 34.30 -5.63 14.30
C LEU A 58 33.10 -4.88 13.73
N LEU A 59 32.10 -4.57 14.56
CA LEU A 59 31.05 -3.61 14.20
C LEU A 59 31.56 -2.20 14.47
N LEU A 60 31.83 -1.44 13.40
CA LEU A 60 32.37 -0.08 13.47
C LEU A 60 31.45 0.89 12.74
N ALA A 61 31.31 2.09 13.30
CA ALA A 61 30.55 3.18 12.70
C ALA A 61 31.36 3.93 11.63
N GLU A 62 30.69 4.76 10.83
CA GLU A 62 31.39 5.81 10.09
C GLU A 62 31.96 6.85 11.07
N GLY A 63 33.28 6.89 11.21
CA GLY A 63 33.95 7.79 12.12
C GLY A 63 34.04 9.23 11.63
N PHE A 64 34.31 10.15 12.55
CA PHE A 64 34.45 11.58 12.27
C PHE A 64 35.54 12.21 13.14
N THR A 65 36.04 13.39 12.74
CA THR A 65 36.99 14.13 13.58
C THR A 65 36.26 14.83 14.74
N PRO A 66 36.48 14.42 16.01
CA PRO A 66 35.80 15.00 17.16
C PRO A 66 36.27 16.43 17.44
N SER A 67 35.37 17.24 17.98
CA SER A 67 35.64 18.60 18.42
C SER A 67 36.43 18.64 19.74
N GLY A 68 37.00 19.79 20.05
CA GLY A 68 37.67 20.02 21.35
C GLY A 68 36.76 19.75 22.56
N PRO A 69 35.50 20.23 22.58
CA PRO A 69 34.51 19.82 23.59
C PRO A 69 34.29 18.31 23.69
N MET A 70 34.21 17.60 22.55
CA MET A 70 34.02 16.14 22.55
C MET A 70 35.23 15.42 23.16
N LEU A 71 36.44 15.76 22.74
CA LEU A 71 37.66 15.20 23.31
C LEU A 71 37.76 15.45 24.82
N ARG A 72 37.38 16.64 25.30
CA ARG A 72 37.35 16.94 26.75
C ARG A 72 36.31 16.08 27.49
N SER A 73 35.14 15.89 26.91
CA SER A 73 34.07 15.06 27.48
C SER A 73 34.50 13.60 27.60
N LEU A 74 35.11 13.05 26.54
CA LEU A 74 35.67 11.69 26.53
C LEU A 74 36.86 11.53 27.48
N LEU A 75 37.76 12.51 27.57
CA LEU A 75 38.86 12.50 28.56
C LEU A 75 38.33 12.51 30.00
N ALA A 76 37.28 13.29 30.28
CA ALA A 76 36.64 13.30 31.59
C ALA A 76 35.88 12.00 31.88
N LEU A 77 35.26 11.39 30.88
CA LEU A 77 34.51 10.13 31.02
C LEU A 77 35.46 8.94 31.21
N SER A 78 36.61 8.96 30.54
CA SER A 78 37.68 7.96 30.65
C SER A 78 38.62 8.18 31.83
N SER A 79 38.22 8.95 32.84
CA SER A 79 39.05 9.22 34.02
C SER A 79 38.57 8.44 35.24
N THR A 80 39.51 7.96 36.05
CA THR A 80 39.24 7.33 37.34
C THR A 80 39.81 8.18 38.47
N PRO A 81 39.13 8.27 39.63
CA PRO A 81 39.64 9.02 40.77
C PRO A 81 40.97 8.43 41.24
N LEU A 82 41.86 9.30 41.75
CA LEU A 82 43.06 8.87 42.45
C LEU A 82 42.71 8.11 43.74
N GLN A 83 43.67 7.36 44.27
CA GLN A 83 43.55 6.76 45.60
C GLN A 83 43.34 7.85 46.66
N ASN A 84 42.61 7.52 47.72
CA ASN A 84 42.18 8.51 48.72
C ASN A 84 43.37 9.21 49.41
N GLU A 85 44.52 8.55 49.49
CA GLU A 85 45.74 9.07 50.09
C GLU A 85 46.37 10.21 49.26
N GLU A 86 46.12 10.27 47.96
CA GLU A 86 46.61 11.31 47.05
C GLU A 86 45.53 12.28 46.58
N ARG A 87 44.26 11.85 46.57
CA ARG A 87 43.12 12.64 46.10
C ARG A 87 43.00 13.96 46.85
N ASN A 88 42.62 15.01 46.14
CA ASN A 88 42.46 16.37 46.65
C ASN A 88 43.71 16.85 47.41
N GLY A 89 44.90 16.53 46.89
CA GLY A 89 46.17 16.85 47.56
C GLY A 89 46.41 16.08 48.87
N GLY A 90 45.80 14.90 49.01
CA GLY A 90 45.89 14.02 50.18
C GLY A 90 44.81 14.24 51.25
N GLU A 91 43.78 15.04 50.94
CA GLU A 91 42.62 15.22 51.80
C GLU A 91 41.49 14.21 51.51
N GLY A 92 41.65 13.37 50.48
CA GLY A 92 40.66 12.39 50.07
C GLY A 92 39.42 13.05 49.47
N GLY A 93 38.25 12.48 49.75
CA GLY A 93 36.96 13.02 49.33
C GLY A 93 36.33 12.26 48.15
N PHE A 94 35.17 12.76 47.72
CA PHE A 94 34.30 12.06 46.77
C PHE A 94 33.89 12.92 45.56
N GLU A 95 34.32 14.19 45.53
CA GLU A 95 34.00 15.14 44.46
C GLU A 95 34.41 14.62 43.07
N LEU A 96 33.49 14.60 42.10
CA LEU A 96 33.78 14.18 40.73
C LEU A 96 34.91 14.96 40.07
N VAL A 97 35.05 16.23 40.42
CA VAL A 97 36.11 17.12 39.94
C VAL A 97 36.62 17.96 41.10
N ASN A 98 37.94 18.10 41.22
CA ASN A 98 38.54 19.00 42.18
C ASN A 98 39.77 19.71 41.60
N ARG A 99 40.23 20.77 42.28
CA ARG A 99 41.35 21.61 41.82
C ARG A 99 42.73 20.93 41.80
N HIS A 100 42.90 19.80 42.49
CA HIS A 100 44.17 19.09 42.57
C HIS A 100 44.27 18.00 41.51
N ASP A 101 43.22 17.21 41.34
CA ASP A 101 43.22 16.02 40.49
C ASP A 101 42.48 16.25 39.16
N GLY A 102 41.73 17.34 39.05
CA GLY A 102 40.75 17.53 37.98
C GLY A 102 39.68 16.44 38.08
N TRP A 103 39.34 15.85 36.94
CA TRP A 103 38.43 14.70 36.83
C TRP A 103 39.07 13.38 37.29
N GLY A 104 40.40 13.34 37.45
CA GLY A 104 41.14 12.16 37.87
C GLY A 104 42.23 11.74 36.88
N GLN A 105 42.68 10.50 37.02
CA GLN A 105 43.70 9.89 36.17
C GLN A 105 43.06 9.23 34.95
N LEU A 106 43.61 9.51 33.76
CA LEU A 106 43.18 8.92 32.50
C LEU A 106 43.34 7.39 32.51
N ASN A 107 42.29 6.68 32.12
CA ASN A 107 42.19 5.23 32.12
C ASN A 107 41.26 4.74 30.99
N LEU A 108 41.82 4.19 29.90
CA LEU A 108 41.03 3.77 28.73
C LEU A 108 40.08 2.63 29.08
N SER A 109 40.45 1.78 30.04
CA SER A 109 39.59 0.68 30.48
C SER A 109 38.35 1.15 31.23
N ALA A 110 38.28 2.41 31.65
CA ALA A 110 37.05 3.00 32.16
C ALA A 110 36.05 3.30 31.04
N LEU A 111 36.50 3.38 29.78
CA LEU A 111 35.66 3.66 28.61
C LEU A 111 35.44 2.42 27.74
N ILE A 112 36.48 1.60 27.54
CA ILE A 112 36.47 0.43 26.68
C ILE A 112 36.75 -0.83 27.49
N ASP A 113 35.85 -1.81 27.43
CA ASP A 113 36.10 -3.14 27.95
C ASP A 113 36.87 -3.99 26.93
N PHE A 114 38.19 -4.01 27.06
CA PHE A 114 39.06 -4.78 26.16
C PHE A 114 38.90 -6.30 26.32
N GLU A 115 38.48 -6.80 27.49
CA GLU A 115 38.26 -8.23 27.73
C GLU A 115 36.98 -8.71 27.04
N ALA A 116 35.94 -7.88 27.06
CA ALA A 116 34.72 -8.12 26.30
C ALA A 116 34.99 -8.13 24.78
N ILE A 117 35.83 -7.22 24.28
CA ILE A 117 36.22 -7.19 22.85
C ILE A 117 37.01 -8.45 22.48
N ASP A 118 38.00 -8.85 23.27
CA ASP A 118 38.78 -10.07 23.00
C ASP A 118 37.88 -11.32 22.99
N SER A 119 36.95 -11.39 23.94
CA SER A 119 35.94 -12.46 24.01
C SER A 119 35.00 -12.46 22.79
N GLY A 120 34.55 -11.28 22.33
CA GLY A 120 33.70 -11.14 21.15
C GLY A 120 34.44 -11.51 19.86
N LEU A 121 35.70 -11.08 19.71
CA LEU A 121 36.53 -11.46 18.56
C LEU A 121 36.77 -12.98 18.53
N ALA A 122 36.99 -13.62 19.68
CA ALA A 122 37.07 -15.07 19.78
C ALA A 122 35.74 -15.78 19.42
N ALA A 123 34.60 -15.10 19.59
CA ALA A 123 33.28 -15.56 19.16
C ALA A 123 32.95 -15.23 17.69
N GLY A 124 33.82 -14.47 16.99
CA GLY A 124 33.69 -14.10 15.57
C GLY A 124 33.15 -12.69 15.33
N LEU A 125 32.58 -12.03 16.32
CA LEU A 125 32.06 -10.66 16.20
C LEU A 125 32.22 -9.90 17.51
N ALA A 126 32.87 -8.75 17.48
CA ALA A 126 32.92 -7.82 18.59
C ALA A 126 32.38 -6.46 18.18
N SER A 127 31.67 -5.81 19.10
CA SER A 127 31.25 -4.42 18.94
C SER A 127 31.88 -3.61 20.07
N PRO A 128 32.87 -2.76 19.77
CA PRO A 128 33.49 -1.92 20.79
C PRO A 128 32.49 -0.92 21.37
N ALA A 129 32.67 -0.58 22.65
CA ALA A 129 31.97 0.52 23.34
C ALA A 129 30.43 0.46 23.26
N ASN A 130 29.83 -0.73 23.40
CA ASN A 130 28.38 -0.94 23.30
C ASN A 130 27.56 -0.20 24.34
N ASP A 131 28.20 0.20 25.44
CA ASP A 131 27.60 0.93 26.54
C ASP A 131 27.93 2.43 26.51
N VAL A 132 28.57 2.93 25.44
CA VAL A 132 29.02 4.32 25.31
C VAL A 132 28.35 4.98 24.11
N TRP A 133 27.73 6.13 24.34
CA TRP A 133 27.11 6.95 23.31
C TRP A 133 27.69 8.36 23.32
N ILE A 134 27.89 8.94 22.14
CA ILE A 134 28.42 10.30 22.00
C ILE A 134 27.60 11.18 21.06
N HIS A 135 27.56 12.48 21.35
CA HIS A 135 27.02 13.51 20.47
C HIS A 135 27.93 14.72 20.43
N ASP A 136 28.28 15.17 19.22
CA ASP A 136 29.15 16.33 19.01
C ASP A 136 28.46 17.34 18.08
N ALA A 137 27.93 18.42 18.64
CA ALA A 137 27.24 19.45 17.86
C ALA A 137 28.15 20.07 16.76
N TYR A 138 29.47 20.03 16.95
CA TYR A 138 30.45 20.59 16.02
C TYR A 138 30.93 19.60 14.96
N ARG A 139 30.53 18.33 15.03
CA ARG A 139 30.82 17.34 13.99
C ARG A 139 30.24 17.83 12.67
N LEU A 140 31.02 17.74 11.59
CA LEU A 140 30.54 18.04 10.25
C LEU A 140 29.75 16.85 9.70
N SER A 141 28.58 17.14 9.09
CA SER A 141 27.75 16.11 8.47
C SER A 141 28.35 15.56 7.19
N ASN A 142 29.23 16.32 6.53
CA ASN A 142 29.95 15.88 5.35
C ASN A 142 31.34 16.54 5.29
N GLY A 143 32.36 15.73 4.99
CA GLY A 143 33.74 16.18 4.82
C GLY A 143 34.50 16.35 6.13
N THR A 144 35.76 16.79 5.99
CA THR A 144 36.67 16.96 7.14
C THR A 144 36.79 18.43 7.53
N PRO A 145 37.14 18.73 8.80
CA PRO A 145 37.39 20.10 9.23
C PRO A 145 38.42 20.84 8.37
N GLN A 146 39.40 20.13 7.82
CA GLN A 146 40.37 20.69 6.89
C GLN A 146 39.70 21.16 5.60
N THR A 147 38.93 20.30 4.94
CA THR A 147 38.23 20.66 3.69
C THR A 147 37.23 21.79 3.89
N TRP A 148 36.52 21.77 5.02
CA TRP A 148 35.60 22.84 5.41
C TRP A 148 36.32 24.18 5.62
N LEU A 149 37.48 24.15 6.27
CA LEU A 149 38.28 25.36 6.49
C LEU A 149 38.82 25.91 5.17
N GLU A 150 39.31 25.05 4.27
CA GLU A 150 39.79 25.42 2.94
C GLU A 150 38.69 26.08 2.08
N GLN A 151 37.46 25.57 2.12
CA GLN A 151 36.32 26.19 1.42
C GLN A 151 35.98 27.59 1.93
N ARG A 152 36.27 27.87 3.20
CA ARG A 152 36.05 29.18 3.82
C ARG A 152 37.23 30.13 3.65
N GLN A 153 38.38 29.61 3.22
CA GLN A 153 39.54 30.41 2.84
C GLN A 153 39.36 30.95 1.41
N GLY A 154 38.68 32.08 1.29
CA GLY A 154 38.73 32.96 0.12
C GLY A 154 40.10 33.64 -0.08
N GLY A 155 40.18 34.63 -0.99
CA GLY A 155 41.46 35.24 -1.44
C GLY A 155 42.14 36.24 -0.50
N ALA A 156 41.66 36.43 0.74
CA ALA A 156 42.23 37.32 1.76
C ALA A 156 43.08 36.53 2.78
N GLU A 157 43.73 37.22 3.75
CA GLU A 157 44.38 36.53 4.87
C GLU A 157 43.36 35.68 5.65
N ALA A 158 43.74 34.44 6.00
CA ALA A 158 42.79 33.41 6.46
C ALA A 158 41.93 33.83 7.67
N LEU A 159 42.50 34.61 8.60
CA LEU A 159 41.78 35.07 9.80
C LEU A 159 40.76 36.18 9.50
N GLU A 160 41.12 37.17 8.68
CA GLU A 160 40.22 38.28 8.33
C GLU A 160 38.98 37.77 7.59
N ASN A 161 39.17 36.75 6.75
CA ASN A 161 38.08 36.17 6.01
C ASN A 161 37.11 35.36 6.89
N LEU A 162 37.63 34.63 7.88
CA LEU A 162 36.80 33.91 8.86
C LEU A 162 36.02 34.86 9.77
N MET A 163 36.60 36.02 10.10
CA MET A 163 35.90 37.07 10.85
C MET A 163 34.82 37.76 10.01
N ALA A 164 35.07 37.96 8.71
CA ALA A 164 34.11 38.59 7.79
C ALA A 164 32.91 37.69 7.46
N HIS A 165 33.08 36.37 7.54
CA HIS A 165 32.04 35.37 7.26
C HIS A 165 31.80 34.50 8.49
N PRO A 166 31.03 34.98 9.48
CA PRO A 166 30.73 34.22 10.67
C PRO A 166 29.99 32.94 10.34
N TRP A 167 30.22 31.91 11.15
CA TRP A 167 29.55 30.63 10.99
C TRP A 167 28.25 30.60 11.79
N ASN A 168 27.20 30.04 11.21
CA ASN A 168 25.91 29.79 11.85
C ASN A 168 25.68 28.31 12.20
N GLY A 169 26.73 27.48 12.17
CA GLY A 169 26.59 26.03 12.38
C GLY A 169 26.26 25.23 11.12
N SER A 170 26.08 25.88 9.96
CA SER A 170 25.76 25.18 8.71
C SER A 170 26.79 24.09 8.35
N GLY A 171 26.29 22.90 8.01
CA GLY A 171 27.10 21.73 7.69
C GLY A 171 27.63 20.96 8.91
N ALA A 172 27.29 21.36 10.14
CA ALA A 172 27.49 20.55 11.33
C ALA A 172 26.19 19.91 11.81
N VAL A 173 26.32 18.87 12.63
CA VAL A 173 25.19 18.10 13.19
C VAL A 173 24.31 18.97 14.09
N GLY A 174 24.91 19.90 14.86
CA GLY A 174 24.16 20.68 15.85
C GLY A 174 23.54 19.79 16.95
N PRO A 175 22.58 20.29 17.73
CA PRO A 175 22.06 21.65 17.68
C PRO A 175 23.02 22.66 18.31
N PHE A 176 22.85 23.92 17.92
CA PHE A 176 23.50 25.05 18.59
C PHE A 176 22.42 25.78 19.38
N LEU A 177 22.59 25.85 20.69
CA LEU A 177 21.57 26.35 21.62
C LEU A 177 21.77 27.85 21.88
N GLN A 178 20.69 28.62 21.90
CA GLN A 178 20.64 29.99 22.41
C GLN A 178 20.04 30.02 23.83
N THR A 179 20.07 31.19 24.47
CA THR A 179 19.49 31.37 25.81
C THR A 179 18.02 30.96 25.83
N GLY A 180 17.68 30.02 26.72
CA GLY A 180 16.34 29.48 26.92
C GLY A 180 16.08 28.16 26.19
N ASP A 181 16.96 27.75 25.28
CA ASP A 181 16.80 26.47 24.58
C ASP A 181 17.13 25.30 25.51
N VAL A 182 16.45 24.18 25.28
CA VAL A 182 16.69 22.91 25.94
C VAL A 182 16.73 21.82 24.88
N TRP A 183 17.84 21.09 24.84
CA TRP A 183 17.95 19.86 24.09
C TRP A 183 17.65 18.67 25.01
N VAL A 184 16.94 17.66 24.52
CA VAL A 184 16.50 16.50 25.29
C VAL A 184 16.70 15.25 24.45
N GLN A 185 17.26 14.20 25.05
CA GLN A 185 17.29 12.87 24.46
C GLN A 185 17.11 11.79 25.53
N ARG A 186 16.31 10.77 25.20
CA ARG A 186 16.06 9.61 26.07
C ARG A 186 16.95 8.44 25.67
N PHE A 187 17.37 7.66 26.66
CA PHE A 187 18.23 6.50 26.51
C PHE A 187 17.69 5.30 27.30
N THR A 188 17.84 4.12 26.71
CA THR A 188 17.72 2.83 27.41
C THR A 188 19.00 2.56 28.20
N LEU A 189 18.86 2.12 29.45
CA LEU A 189 19.98 1.85 30.34
C LEU A 189 20.58 0.46 30.09
N SER A 190 21.91 0.36 30.14
CA SER A 190 22.58 -0.94 30.15
C SER A 190 22.35 -1.67 31.47
N GLU A 191 21.98 -2.94 31.43
CA GLU A 191 21.66 -3.72 32.65
C GLU A 191 22.81 -3.76 33.66
N ASN A 192 22.48 -3.46 34.93
CA ASN A 192 23.40 -3.53 36.08
C ASN A 192 24.67 -2.65 35.96
N GLN A 193 24.64 -1.60 35.14
CA GLN A 193 25.76 -0.67 34.99
C GLN A 193 25.48 0.68 35.67
N GLU A 194 26.55 1.41 35.99
CA GLU A 194 26.47 2.81 36.42
C GLU A 194 26.25 3.71 35.20
N PHE A 195 25.41 4.74 35.37
CA PHE A 195 25.24 5.78 34.36
C PHE A 195 26.20 6.94 34.61
N ASN A 196 27.01 7.28 33.62
CA ASN A 196 27.97 8.37 33.68
C ASN A 196 27.83 9.26 32.45
N ALA A 197 27.51 10.53 32.63
CA ALA A 197 27.44 11.52 31.55
C ALA A 197 28.48 12.63 31.74
N ARG A 198 29.09 13.06 30.64
CA ARG A 198 30.02 14.19 30.58
C ARG A 198 29.63 15.10 29.42
N MET A 199 29.41 16.37 29.73
CA MET A 199 29.06 17.39 28.74
C MET A 199 30.14 18.46 28.69
N GLY A 200 30.68 18.75 27.52
CA GLY A 200 31.62 19.82 27.27
C GLY A 200 31.03 20.90 26.38
N HIS A 201 31.29 22.17 26.65
CA HIS A 201 30.96 23.27 25.73
C HIS A 201 32.11 24.28 25.63
N LEU A 202 32.10 25.14 24.62
CA LEU A 202 33.13 26.17 24.49
C LEU A 202 32.88 27.31 25.47
N ALA A 203 33.96 27.82 26.08
CA ALA A 203 33.94 29.10 26.79
C ALA A 203 34.27 30.24 25.84
N SER A 204 33.70 31.40 26.14
CA SER A 204 34.06 32.66 25.50
C SER A 204 35.25 33.30 26.24
N PRO A 205 36.17 33.99 25.55
CA PRO A 205 37.37 34.56 26.18
C PRO A 205 37.00 35.77 27.03
N GLU A 206 37.76 36.01 28.10
CA GLU A 206 37.60 37.21 28.91
C GLU A 206 37.69 38.49 28.04
N PRO A 207 36.83 39.51 28.27
CA PRO A 207 35.97 39.72 29.44
C PRO A 207 34.52 39.22 29.28
N THR A 208 34.22 38.40 28.27
CA THR A 208 32.86 37.88 28.08
C THR A 208 32.49 36.92 29.22
N ALA A 209 31.20 36.90 29.60
CA ALA A 209 30.71 35.95 30.59
C ALA A 209 30.78 34.52 30.04
N VAL A 210 31.06 33.55 30.90
CA VAL A 210 30.98 32.13 30.54
C VAL A 210 29.51 31.76 30.32
N ASN A 211 29.23 30.96 29.31
CA ASN A 211 27.88 30.44 29.06
C ASN A 211 27.46 29.55 30.23
N ASP A 212 26.25 29.75 30.74
CA ASP A 212 25.65 28.92 31.77
C ASP A 212 24.85 27.79 31.10
N MET A 213 25.55 26.69 30.85
CA MET A 213 25.01 25.46 30.29
C MET A 213 24.82 24.45 31.43
N GLN A 214 23.64 23.83 31.52
CA GLN A 214 23.37 22.79 32.51
C GLN A 214 23.20 21.43 31.84
N LEU A 215 23.87 20.42 32.43
CA LEU A 215 23.59 19.01 32.17
C LEU A 215 22.61 18.51 33.23
N VAL A 216 21.45 18.03 32.79
CA VAL A 216 20.40 17.48 33.66
C VAL A 216 20.08 16.07 33.21
N VAL A 217 19.83 15.17 34.15
CA VAL A 217 19.42 13.79 33.87
C VAL A 217 18.12 13.53 34.63
N ARG A 218 17.04 13.23 33.92
CA ARG A 218 15.76 12.81 34.51
C ARG A 218 15.63 11.31 34.45
N LEU A 219 15.10 10.75 35.53
CA LEU A 219 14.81 9.32 35.65
C LEU A 219 13.31 9.10 35.42
N SER A 220 12.94 7.92 34.93
CA SER A 220 11.55 7.50 34.71
C SER A 220 10.65 7.60 35.96
N ASP A 221 11.23 7.53 37.16
CA ASP A 221 10.50 7.67 38.43
C ASP A 221 10.31 9.13 38.90
N GLY A 222 10.72 10.11 38.10
CA GLY A 222 10.55 11.54 38.37
C GLY A 222 11.63 12.16 39.26
N ARG A 223 12.71 11.44 39.59
CA ARG A 223 13.92 12.04 40.18
C ARG A 223 14.78 12.68 39.11
N ILE A 224 15.56 13.70 39.48
CA ILE A 224 16.46 14.42 38.57
C ILE A 224 17.83 14.63 39.20
N ALA A 225 18.89 14.53 38.40
CA ALA A 225 20.26 14.83 38.76
C ALA A 225 20.79 16.02 37.94
N LEU A 226 21.61 16.87 38.56
CA LEU A 226 22.27 17.98 37.87
C LEU A 226 23.79 17.80 37.90
N GLY A 227 24.44 18.26 36.82
CA GLY A 227 25.88 18.24 36.70
C GLY A 227 26.57 19.08 37.78
N GLY A 228 27.61 18.52 38.41
CA GLY A 228 28.47 19.23 39.37
C GLY A 228 27.96 19.28 40.82
N ILE A 229 26.79 18.71 41.13
CA ILE A 229 26.29 18.58 42.50
C ILE A 229 26.34 17.11 42.89
N VAL A 230 27.21 16.79 43.85
CA VAL A 230 27.42 15.39 44.29
C VAL A 230 27.33 15.24 45.79
N ASP A 231 27.02 14.03 46.23
CA ASP A 231 26.91 13.65 47.62
C ASP A 231 28.28 13.21 48.21
N SER A 232 28.24 12.66 49.43
CA SER A 232 29.42 12.16 50.12
C SER A 232 29.96 10.82 49.58
N GLN A 233 29.41 10.29 48.50
CA GLN A 233 29.91 9.10 47.80
C GLN A 233 30.40 9.45 46.38
N GLY A 234 30.15 10.68 45.93
CA GLY A 234 30.50 11.16 44.59
C GLY A 234 29.41 10.88 43.57
N GLU A 235 28.23 10.45 44.04
CA GLU A 235 27.03 10.29 43.24
C GLU A 235 26.34 11.63 43.08
N SER A 236 25.72 11.86 41.93
CA SER A 236 24.93 13.05 41.70
C SER A 236 23.75 13.10 42.67
N VAL A 237 23.56 14.26 43.29
CA VAL A 237 22.43 14.46 44.21
C VAL A 237 21.13 14.45 43.42
N LEU A 238 20.17 13.66 43.91
CA LEU A 238 18.84 13.58 43.32
C LEU A 238 17.89 14.61 43.93
N HIS A 239 17.20 15.33 43.05
CA HIS A 239 16.13 16.26 43.36
C HIS A 239 14.81 15.70 42.82
N TYR A 240 13.68 16.24 43.30
CA TYR A 240 12.37 15.92 42.74
C TYR A 240 12.14 16.67 41.42
N ALA A 241 11.37 16.10 40.50
CA ALA A 241 11.03 16.73 39.21
C ALA A 241 10.42 18.14 39.32
N SER A 242 9.81 18.50 40.46
CA SER A 242 9.26 19.83 40.71
C SER A 242 10.31 20.90 41.06
N ALA A 243 11.60 20.56 41.07
CA ALA A 243 12.65 21.53 41.36
C ALA A 243 12.74 22.58 40.25
N ASP A 244 12.79 23.86 40.64
CA ASP A 244 13.01 24.98 39.73
C ASP A 244 14.50 25.06 39.35
N LEU A 245 14.83 24.51 38.19
CA LEU A 245 16.20 24.42 37.66
C LEU A 245 16.79 25.79 37.26
N ASP A 246 15.94 26.80 37.13
CA ASP A 246 16.34 28.16 36.79
C ASP A 246 16.62 29.00 38.06
N ASN A 247 16.42 28.41 39.25
CA ASN A 247 16.75 29.06 40.52
C ASN A 247 18.26 29.09 40.78
N GLU A 248 18.90 30.21 40.45
CA GLU A 248 20.34 30.46 40.65
C GLU A 248 20.81 30.41 42.11
N THR A 249 19.90 30.46 43.09
CA THR A 249 20.28 30.29 44.51
C THR A 249 20.48 28.82 44.86
N SER A 250 19.63 27.95 44.31
CA SER A 250 19.72 26.50 44.53
C SER A 250 20.71 25.84 43.55
N PHE A 251 20.82 26.39 42.34
CA PHE A 251 21.63 25.90 41.24
C PHE A 251 22.48 27.05 40.66
N PRO A 252 23.52 27.50 41.38
CA PRO A 252 24.33 28.64 40.96
C PRO A 252 25.05 28.37 39.63
N PRO A 253 25.22 29.39 38.77
CA PRO A 253 26.00 29.25 37.54
C PRO A 253 27.46 28.92 37.86
N SER A 254 28.09 28.15 36.98
CA SER A 254 29.50 27.75 37.09
C SER A 254 30.31 28.30 35.93
N ASN A 255 31.59 28.60 36.16
CA ASN A 255 32.55 28.91 35.10
C ASN A 255 33.21 27.65 34.53
N GLU A 256 32.81 26.48 35.02
CA GLU A 256 33.23 25.20 34.47
C GLU A 256 32.60 25.00 33.08
N THR A 257 33.35 24.39 32.17
CA THR A 257 32.87 24.11 30.79
C THR A 257 32.70 22.64 30.51
N THR A 258 33.07 21.79 31.47
CA THR A 258 32.85 20.35 31.45
C THR A 258 32.00 19.98 32.66
N HIS A 259 30.80 19.49 32.44
CA HIS A 259 29.85 19.09 33.48
C HIS A 259 29.74 17.58 33.51
N GLY A 260 29.37 17.03 34.67
CA GLY A 260 29.26 15.59 34.81
C GLY A 260 28.21 15.16 35.80
N VAL A 261 27.50 14.09 35.43
CA VAL A 261 26.54 13.37 36.27
C VAL A 261 27.06 11.93 36.43
N ARG A 262 26.91 11.38 37.65
CA ARG A 262 27.19 9.98 37.95
C ARG A 262 26.05 9.40 38.78
N LEU A 263 25.52 8.26 38.35
CA LEU A 263 24.47 7.54 39.05
C LEU A 263 24.86 6.06 39.15
N SER A 264 24.88 5.55 40.37
CA SER A 264 25.16 4.14 40.65
C SER A 264 24.10 3.20 40.10
N ALA A 265 24.46 1.94 39.86
CA ALA A 265 23.50 0.89 39.48
C ALA A 265 22.39 0.69 40.53
N GLU A 266 22.67 0.91 41.82
CA GLU A 266 21.67 0.85 42.90
C GLU A 266 20.65 1.99 42.77
N THR A 267 21.12 3.18 42.41
CA THR A 267 20.24 4.35 42.17
C THR A 267 19.29 4.11 41.00
N LEU A 268 19.75 3.36 40.00
CA LEU A 268 19.05 3.04 38.76
C LEU A 268 18.17 1.79 38.87
N ASP A 269 18.11 1.14 40.03
CA ASP A 269 17.20 0.02 40.25
C ASP A 269 15.75 0.47 40.00
N GLN A 270 15.02 -0.29 39.18
CA GLN A 270 13.65 0.01 38.72
C GLN A 270 13.50 1.29 37.88
N VAL A 271 14.60 1.88 37.40
CA VAL A 271 14.56 2.99 36.43
C VAL A 271 14.53 2.40 35.02
N GLU A 272 13.44 2.62 34.29
CA GLU A 272 13.27 2.07 32.93
C GLU A 272 14.08 2.83 31.87
N TRP A 273 14.15 4.16 31.98
CA TRP A 273 14.87 5.02 31.04
C TRP A 273 15.45 6.23 31.75
N VAL A 274 16.42 6.85 31.09
CA VAL A 274 17.00 8.14 31.49
C VAL A 274 16.88 9.13 30.36
N GLU A 275 16.54 10.36 30.70
CA GLU A 275 16.42 11.47 29.77
C GLU A 275 17.48 12.52 30.10
N VAL A 276 18.37 12.77 29.15
CA VAL A 276 19.46 13.73 29.29
C VAL A 276 19.05 15.05 28.65
N GLU A 277 19.04 16.11 29.45
CA GLU A 277 18.78 17.45 28.99
C GLU A 277 20.06 18.30 29.00
N VAL A 278 20.27 19.07 27.94
CA VAL A 278 21.25 20.15 27.91
C VAL A 278 20.50 21.48 27.83
N ARG A 279 20.53 22.23 28.92
CA ARG A 279 19.78 23.48 29.08
C ARG A 279 20.72 24.68 28.94
N ALA A 280 20.44 25.55 27.98
CA ALA A 280 21.18 26.79 27.78
C ALA A 280 20.53 27.91 28.60
N ARG A 281 20.74 27.93 29.92
CA ARG A 281 20.14 28.97 30.80
C ARG A 281 20.61 30.38 30.43
N PHE A 282 21.87 30.51 30.04
CA PHE A 282 22.41 31.76 29.51
C PHE A 282 23.54 31.50 28.52
N VAL A 283 23.40 32.03 27.31
CA VAL A 283 24.47 32.09 26.30
C VAL A 283 24.81 33.56 26.11
N ALA A 284 26.09 33.90 26.29
CA ALA A 284 26.56 35.27 26.19
C ALA A 284 26.17 35.87 24.82
N PRO A 285 25.39 36.97 24.79
CA PRO A 285 24.89 37.51 23.54
C PRO A 285 26.02 38.19 22.74
N GLY A 286 26.37 37.61 21.61
CA GLY A 286 27.23 38.23 20.60
C GLY A 286 26.46 39.14 19.64
N ASN A 287 27.18 39.84 18.75
CA ASN A 287 26.56 40.75 17.77
C ASN A 287 25.94 40.01 16.57
N ILE A 288 26.24 38.73 16.41
CA ILE A 288 25.85 37.92 15.26
C ILE A 288 24.68 37.02 15.64
N VAL A 289 23.49 37.47 15.28
CA VAL A 289 22.24 36.71 15.46
C VAL A 289 22.30 35.43 14.62
N GLY A 290 22.04 34.27 15.23
CA GLY A 290 22.19 32.95 14.59
C GLY A 290 23.65 32.49 14.41
N GLY A 291 24.63 33.32 14.78
CA GLY A 291 26.04 32.94 14.74
C GLY A 291 26.40 31.99 15.88
N VAL A 292 27.38 31.12 15.64
CA VAL A 292 27.95 30.18 16.61
C VAL A 292 29.33 30.67 17.06
N GLY A 293 29.61 30.58 18.36
CA GLY A 293 30.93 30.89 18.93
C GLY A 293 31.03 32.30 19.52
N LEU A 294 32.23 32.90 19.47
CA LEU A 294 32.61 34.03 20.35
C LEU A 294 31.80 35.32 20.17
N ASP A 295 31.34 35.61 18.95
CA ASP A 295 30.47 36.75 18.65
C ASP A 295 29.07 36.29 18.21
N GLY A 296 28.79 35.00 18.41
CA GLY A 296 27.53 34.36 18.10
C GLY A 296 26.51 34.50 19.24
N THR A 297 25.27 34.17 18.94
CA THR A 297 24.17 34.07 19.92
C THR A 297 23.88 32.62 20.32
N HIS A 298 24.55 31.66 19.68
CA HIS A 298 24.36 30.23 19.87
C HIS A 298 25.67 29.55 20.26
N SER A 299 25.57 28.48 21.06
CA SER A 299 26.70 27.65 21.49
C SER A 299 26.37 26.17 21.30
N GLY A 300 27.33 25.40 20.79
CA GLY A 300 27.20 23.96 20.68
C GLY A 300 27.74 23.27 21.93
N PHE A 301 27.38 22.01 22.10
CA PHE A 301 27.89 21.16 23.16
C PHE A 301 28.35 19.82 22.59
N ALA A 302 29.15 19.11 23.38
CA ALA A 302 29.45 17.72 23.15
C ALA A 302 29.05 16.93 24.40
N LEU A 303 28.56 15.72 24.20
CA LEU A 303 28.03 14.86 25.24
C LEU A 303 28.61 13.46 25.05
N ALA A 304 29.16 12.89 26.11
CA ALA A 304 29.62 11.52 26.15
C ALA A 304 28.97 10.82 27.34
N ILE A 305 28.28 9.73 27.07
CA ILE A 305 27.50 8.96 28.04
C ILE A 305 28.04 7.54 28.07
N LYS A 306 28.15 6.96 29.27
CA LYS A 306 28.40 5.55 29.51
C LYS A 306 27.28 4.96 30.38
N GLY A 307 26.95 3.69 30.15
CA GLY A 307 25.91 2.95 30.89
C GLY A 307 24.55 2.97 30.20
N VAL A 308 24.53 3.21 28.89
CA VAL A 308 23.32 3.20 28.05
C VAL A 308 23.50 2.22 26.91
N GLU A 309 22.42 1.63 26.43
CA GLU A 309 22.45 0.80 25.23
C GLU A 309 22.65 1.70 24.02
N ARG A 310 23.86 1.73 23.46
CA ARG A 310 24.22 2.67 22.39
C ARG A 310 23.34 2.52 21.14
N ASP A 311 23.05 1.27 20.75
CA ASP A 311 22.35 0.94 19.50
C ASP A 311 20.84 0.72 19.70
N SER A 312 20.29 1.08 20.88
CA SER A 312 18.85 0.98 21.12
C SER A 312 18.10 2.03 20.33
N THR A 313 17.10 1.59 19.56
CA THR A 313 16.15 2.45 18.85
C THR A 313 14.82 2.58 19.60
N ASP A 314 14.73 2.07 20.83
CA ASP A 314 13.48 1.95 21.61
C ASP A 314 12.71 3.27 21.73
N TRP A 315 13.44 4.37 21.93
CA TRP A 315 12.89 5.70 22.16
C TRP A 315 12.95 6.60 20.93
N GLU A 316 13.37 6.05 19.79
CA GLU A 316 13.22 6.69 18.49
C GLU A 316 11.82 6.41 17.94
N ASP A 317 11.40 7.24 16.99
CA ASP A 317 10.15 7.11 16.24
C ASP A 317 10.56 6.77 14.80
N GLY A 318 10.58 5.47 14.50
CA GLY A 318 11.23 4.92 13.31
C GLY A 318 10.52 5.28 12.01
N ASP A 319 9.20 5.38 12.05
CA ASP A 319 8.37 5.70 10.90
C ASP A 319 7.75 7.10 10.92
N GLY A 320 7.84 7.81 12.05
CA GLY A 320 7.42 9.19 12.19
C GLY A 320 5.93 9.37 12.46
N ASP A 321 5.26 8.40 13.10
CA ASP A 321 3.85 8.49 13.44
C ASP A 321 3.56 9.15 14.81
N GLY A 322 4.61 9.42 15.58
CA GLY A 322 4.54 10.05 16.90
C GLY A 322 4.50 9.07 18.07
N ILE A 323 4.54 7.76 17.82
CA ILE A 323 4.69 6.70 18.82
C ILE A 323 6.16 6.22 18.78
N VAL A 324 6.74 5.99 19.95
CA VAL A 324 8.12 5.52 20.04
C VAL A 324 8.17 4.01 19.80
N ASN A 325 9.23 3.53 19.15
CA ASN A 325 9.37 2.13 18.72
C ASN A 325 9.09 1.08 19.82
N ILE A 326 9.40 1.37 21.09
CA ILE A 326 9.12 0.45 22.21
C ILE A 326 7.63 0.36 22.59
N ALA A 327 6.86 1.39 22.26
CA ALA A 327 5.41 1.47 22.48
C ALA A 327 4.61 1.19 21.20
N ASP A 328 5.28 1.11 20.05
CA ASP A 328 4.72 0.93 18.73
C ASP A 328 4.67 -0.55 18.35
N LEU A 329 3.49 -1.05 17.99
CA LEU A 329 3.29 -2.43 17.52
C LEU A 329 3.75 -2.63 16.08
N CYS A 330 3.81 -1.56 15.29
CA CYS A 330 4.27 -1.52 13.91
C CYS A 330 5.38 -0.47 13.68
N PRO A 331 6.58 -0.57 14.29
CA PRO A 331 7.66 0.46 14.29
C PRO A 331 8.25 0.92 12.94
N ASN A 332 7.72 0.40 11.82
CA ASN A 332 8.16 0.69 10.47
C ASN A 332 6.98 1.06 9.55
N GLN A 333 5.80 1.35 10.11
CA GLN A 333 4.57 1.64 9.40
C GLN A 333 3.93 2.91 9.97
N ASN A 334 4.16 4.02 9.28
CA ASN A 334 3.61 5.30 9.72
C ASN A 334 2.07 5.26 9.72
N ALA A 335 1.47 5.28 10.91
CA ALA A 335 0.03 5.21 11.12
C ALA A 335 -0.63 6.58 11.37
N THR A 336 0.08 7.69 11.06
CA THR A 336 -0.42 9.05 11.29
C THR A 336 -1.81 9.24 10.68
N ASP A 337 -2.74 9.76 11.48
CA ASP A 337 -4.15 10.03 11.16
C ASP A 337 -5.06 8.79 10.99
N TRP A 338 -4.52 7.57 11.06
CA TRP A 338 -5.22 6.30 10.83
C TRP A 338 -5.03 5.29 11.96
N ASP A 339 -4.65 5.78 13.14
CA ASP A 339 -4.49 5.04 14.37
C ASP A 339 -5.40 5.67 15.44
N LEU A 340 -6.56 5.06 15.67
CA LEU A 340 -7.54 5.53 16.64
C LEU A 340 -7.27 5.03 18.07
N ASP A 341 -6.55 3.92 18.23
CA ASP A 341 -6.29 3.31 19.52
C ASP A 341 -4.88 3.58 20.09
N PHE A 342 -4.06 4.26 19.31
CA PHE A 342 -2.70 4.72 19.59
C PHE A 342 -1.72 3.57 19.82
N ASP A 343 -1.84 2.49 19.03
CA ASP A 343 -0.96 1.33 19.08
C ASP A 343 0.21 1.37 18.07
N GLY A 344 0.24 2.37 17.17
CA GLY A 344 1.28 2.55 16.16
C GLY A 344 1.05 1.78 14.87
N CYS A 345 -0.08 1.09 14.72
CA CYS A 345 -0.44 0.38 13.50
C CYS A 345 -1.58 1.10 12.75
N LEU A 346 -1.65 0.89 11.44
CA LEU A 346 -2.82 1.33 10.67
C LEU A 346 -4.04 0.50 11.08
N ASP A 347 -5.14 1.19 11.40
CA ASP A 347 -6.42 0.56 11.69
C ASP A 347 -6.96 -0.22 10.49
N GLU A 348 -7.69 -1.29 10.81
CA GLU A 348 -8.39 -2.18 9.88
C GLU A 348 -9.77 -2.49 10.49
N SER A 349 -10.70 -1.55 10.28
CA SER A 349 -11.91 -1.43 11.08
C SER A 349 -12.91 -2.56 10.88
N ASP A 350 -12.93 -3.20 9.71
CA ASP A 350 -13.97 -4.15 9.33
C ASP A 350 -13.50 -5.61 9.12
N GLY A 351 -12.21 -5.89 9.05
CA GLY A 351 -11.69 -7.26 9.03
C GLY A 351 -11.52 -7.88 7.64
N ASP A 352 -11.55 -7.11 6.55
CA ASP A 352 -11.33 -7.60 5.19
C ASP A 352 -9.87 -7.73 4.71
N GLY A 353 -8.92 -7.16 5.46
CA GLY A 353 -7.48 -7.20 5.15
C GLY A 353 -6.95 -6.00 4.37
N ILE A 354 -7.74 -4.94 4.16
CA ILE A 354 -7.32 -3.65 3.60
C ILE A 354 -7.37 -2.62 4.73
N THR A 355 -6.28 -1.89 4.94
CA THR A 355 -6.21 -0.88 6.00
C THR A 355 -7.08 0.33 5.67
N ASP A 356 -7.64 0.98 6.69
CA ASP A 356 -8.65 2.05 6.55
C ASP A 356 -8.18 3.22 5.65
N ASN A 357 -6.88 3.46 5.57
CA ASN A 357 -6.29 4.50 4.72
C ASN A 357 -6.34 4.20 3.20
N LEU A 358 -6.48 2.93 2.83
CA LEU A 358 -6.59 2.45 1.46
C LEU A 358 -8.01 1.96 1.14
N ASP A 359 -8.84 1.77 2.15
CA ASP A 359 -10.20 1.28 2.05
C ASP A 359 -11.19 2.42 1.72
N LEU A 360 -11.97 2.25 0.64
CA LEU A 360 -13.05 3.16 0.25
C LEU A 360 -14.33 2.95 1.09
N CYS A 361 -14.48 1.78 1.70
CA CYS A 361 -15.60 1.31 2.49
C CYS A 361 -15.18 0.76 3.88
N PRO A 362 -14.45 1.53 4.74
CA PRO A 362 -13.83 1.07 6.01
C PRO A 362 -14.79 0.64 7.13
N ALA A 363 -16.07 0.47 6.83
CA ALA A 363 -17.08 -0.01 7.76
C ALA A 363 -17.80 -1.26 7.25
N GLU A 364 -17.42 -1.78 6.08
CA GLU A 364 -18.07 -2.89 5.39
C GLU A 364 -17.03 -3.86 4.80
N SER A 365 -16.82 -4.96 5.51
CA SER A 365 -15.84 -5.97 5.11
C SER A 365 -16.14 -6.55 3.73
N ALA A 366 -15.25 -6.31 2.77
CA ALA A 366 -15.33 -6.87 1.42
C ALA A 366 -14.63 -8.23 1.26
N LEU A 367 -14.42 -8.94 2.38
CA LEU A 367 -13.67 -10.19 2.41
C LEU A 367 -14.23 -11.23 1.42
N ASN A 368 -13.40 -11.61 0.43
CA ASN A 368 -13.70 -12.52 -0.70
C ASN A 368 -14.57 -11.95 -1.82
N PHE A 369 -15.05 -10.72 -1.72
CA PHE A 369 -15.92 -10.07 -2.70
C PHE A 369 -15.31 -8.79 -3.28
N ASP A 370 -14.02 -8.56 -3.03
CA ASP A 370 -13.25 -7.47 -3.61
C ASP A 370 -12.19 -8.03 -4.57
N LEU A 371 -12.47 -7.94 -5.86
CA LEU A 371 -11.55 -8.35 -6.92
C LEU A 371 -10.52 -7.25 -7.22
N ASN A 372 -10.83 -6.00 -6.89
CA ASN A 372 -10.11 -4.82 -7.34
C ASN A 372 -9.18 -4.23 -6.24
N SER A 373 -9.33 -4.70 -5.00
CA SER A 373 -8.60 -4.32 -3.80
C SER A 373 -8.84 -2.86 -3.37
N ASP A 374 -10.07 -2.36 -3.49
CA ASP A 374 -10.49 -1.05 -3.01
C ASP A 374 -11.25 -1.07 -1.67
N GLY A 375 -11.43 -2.24 -1.06
CA GLY A 375 -12.10 -2.43 0.23
C GLY A 375 -13.63 -2.37 0.16
N CYS A 376 -14.20 -2.26 -1.04
CA CYS A 376 -15.64 -2.32 -1.23
C CYS A 376 -16.08 -3.65 -1.85
N ILE A 377 -17.28 -4.10 -1.51
CA ILE A 377 -17.89 -5.27 -2.14
C ILE A 377 -18.21 -4.93 -3.60
N ASP A 378 -17.72 -5.75 -4.53
CA ASP A 378 -17.98 -5.60 -5.96
C ASP A 378 -19.42 -6.00 -6.34
N ASP A 379 -19.87 -5.47 -7.48
CA ASP A 379 -21.04 -5.93 -8.25
C ASP A 379 -20.50 -6.42 -9.61
N SER A 380 -20.19 -7.71 -9.67
CA SER A 380 -19.44 -8.32 -10.78
C SER A 380 -20.18 -8.29 -12.11
N ASP A 381 -21.52 -8.28 -12.09
CA ASP A 381 -22.35 -8.31 -13.29
C ASP A 381 -23.10 -7.00 -13.57
N GLY A 382 -22.98 -6.01 -12.68
CA GLY A 382 -23.56 -4.69 -12.84
C GLY A 382 -25.09 -4.68 -12.78
N ASP A 383 -25.70 -5.64 -12.07
CA ASP A 383 -27.15 -5.75 -11.94
C ASP A 383 -27.73 -4.89 -10.80
N GLY A 384 -26.85 -4.31 -9.97
CA GLY A 384 -27.18 -3.46 -8.83
C GLY A 384 -27.30 -4.21 -7.50
N VAL A 385 -27.06 -5.52 -7.49
CA VAL A 385 -26.97 -6.38 -6.30
C VAL A 385 -25.51 -6.75 -6.09
N LEU A 386 -25.01 -6.52 -4.88
CA LEU A 386 -23.60 -6.79 -4.56
C LEU A 386 -23.34 -8.31 -4.50
N ASP A 387 -22.13 -8.73 -4.89
CA ASP A 387 -21.72 -10.15 -4.99
C ASP A 387 -21.90 -10.93 -3.66
N SER A 388 -21.92 -10.23 -2.53
CA SER A 388 -22.10 -10.84 -1.20
C SER A 388 -23.50 -11.41 -0.96
N ILE A 389 -24.50 -10.92 -1.70
CA ILE A 389 -25.91 -11.34 -1.60
C ILE A 389 -26.52 -11.74 -2.96
N ASP A 390 -25.74 -11.63 -4.05
CA ASP A 390 -26.15 -12.06 -5.38
C ASP A 390 -26.11 -13.60 -5.49
N GLU A 391 -27.27 -14.21 -5.78
CA GLU A 391 -27.41 -15.64 -6.04
C GLU A 391 -27.25 -15.97 -7.54
N CYS A 392 -27.35 -14.98 -8.43
CA CYS A 392 -27.48 -15.13 -9.86
C CYS A 392 -26.71 -14.07 -10.67
N GLN A 393 -25.60 -14.46 -11.30
CA GLN A 393 -24.87 -13.59 -12.24
C GLN A 393 -25.70 -13.16 -13.48
N THR A 394 -26.47 -12.07 -13.37
CA THR A 394 -27.51 -11.59 -14.29
C THR A 394 -27.37 -10.11 -14.65
N LEU A 395 -26.54 -9.81 -15.65
CA LEU A 395 -26.44 -8.46 -16.26
C LEU A 395 -27.80 -7.75 -16.47
N VAL A 396 -27.95 -6.54 -15.91
CA VAL A 396 -29.08 -5.65 -16.25
C VAL A 396 -28.91 -5.11 -17.66
N LEU A 397 -29.76 -5.57 -18.58
CA LEU A 397 -29.76 -5.10 -19.96
C LEU A 397 -30.42 -3.72 -20.10
N ASN A 398 -31.48 -3.47 -19.34
CA ASN A 398 -32.23 -2.21 -19.29
C ASN A 398 -33.25 -2.20 -18.14
N GLU A 399 -33.79 -1.01 -17.85
CA GLU A 399 -34.81 -0.78 -16.80
C GLU A 399 -36.13 -1.59 -16.96
N ILE A 400 -36.38 -2.20 -18.13
CA ILE A 400 -37.62 -2.96 -18.38
C ILE A 400 -37.52 -4.38 -17.80
N TRP A 401 -36.29 -4.88 -17.57
CA TRP A 401 -36.03 -6.23 -17.05
C TRP A 401 -35.16 -6.18 -15.78
N PRO A 402 -35.70 -5.64 -14.66
CA PRO A 402 -34.98 -5.60 -13.40
C PRO A 402 -34.76 -7.02 -12.85
N VAL A 403 -33.70 -7.17 -12.07
CA VAL A 403 -33.48 -8.31 -11.19
C VAL A 403 -34.26 -8.13 -9.89
N ASP A 404 -34.45 -9.21 -9.13
CA ASP A 404 -35.00 -9.14 -7.78
C ASP A 404 -33.93 -8.76 -6.74
N ASP A 405 -34.27 -8.82 -5.45
CA ASP A 405 -33.38 -8.42 -4.36
C ASP A 405 -32.17 -9.38 -4.16
N VAL A 406 -32.09 -10.47 -4.92
CA VAL A 406 -30.98 -11.45 -4.90
C VAL A 406 -30.32 -11.64 -6.28
N GLY A 407 -30.49 -10.67 -7.18
CA GLY A 407 -29.86 -10.65 -8.51
C GLY A 407 -30.50 -11.60 -9.53
N CYS A 408 -31.60 -12.29 -9.16
CA CYS A 408 -32.20 -13.30 -10.03
C CYS A 408 -33.34 -12.73 -10.88
N ARG A 409 -33.48 -13.28 -12.08
CA ARG A 409 -34.70 -13.12 -12.90
C ARG A 409 -35.66 -14.28 -12.72
N PRO A 410 -36.98 -14.06 -12.90
CA PRO A 410 -37.96 -15.14 -12.90
C PRO A 410 -37.61 -16.21 -13.93
N VAL A 411 -37.71 -17.48 -13.53
CA VAL A 411 -37.47 -18.62 -14.41
C VAL A 411 -38.62 -18.76 -15.42
N ASP A 412 -38.29 -18.72 -16.70
CA ASP A 412 -39.23 -18.94 -17.82
C ASP A 412 -39.71 -20.41 -17.86
N SER A 413 -41.02 -20.61 -17.98
CA SER A 413 -41.70 -21.90 -17.98
C SER A 413 -42.49 -22.10 -19.26
N ARG A 414 -41.89 -22.80 -20.22
CA ARG A 414 -42.46 -22.98 -21.56
C ARG A 414 -43.91 -23.47 -21.56
N PRO A 415 -44.76 -22.95 -22.47
CA PRO A 415 -46.11 -23.43 -22.66
C PRO A 415 -46.12 -24.88 -23.18
N VAL A 416 -47.01 -25.70 -22.64
CA VAL A 416 -47.15 -27.12 -22.97
C VAL A 416 -48.45 -27.39 -23.72
N VAL A 417 -48.35 -28.03 -24.88
CA VAL A 417 -49.51 -28.51 -25.65
C VAL A 417 -49.98 -29.85 -25.12
N VAL A 418 -51.28 -29.96 -24.85
CA VAL A 418 -51.98 -31.18 -24.47
C VAL A 418 -53.02 -31.47 -25.55
N ILE A 419 -53.01 -32.70 -26.06
CA ILE A 419 -53.99 -33.16 -27.05
C ILE A 419 -55.25 -33.59 -26.29
N ASP A 420 -56.39 -32.96 -26.58
CA ASP A 420 -57.66 -33.23 -25.89
C ASP A 420 -58.52 -34.22 -26.68
N ASP A 421 -58.77 -33.93 -27.97
CA ASP A 421 -59.53 -34.81 -28.87
C ASP A 421 -58.91 -34.82 -30.27
N VAL A 422 -58.56 -36.03 -30.72
CA VAL A 422 -58.02 -36.30 -32.06
C VAL A 422 -58.68 -37.57 -32.62
N PRO A 423 -58.75 -37.72 -33.95
CA PRO A 423 -59.31 -38.91 -34.55
C PRO A 423 -58.61 -40.20 -34.10
N ASN A 424 -59.40 -41.25 -33.90
CA ASN A 424 -58.87 -42.57 -33.58
C ASN A 424 -57.99 -43.12 -34.71
N GLU A 425 -57.08 -44.02 -34.34
CA GLU A 425 -56.24 -44.73 -35.31
C GLU A 425 -57.09 -45.44 -36.37
N GLY A 426 -56.75 -45.24 -37.64
CA GLY A 426 -57.48 -45.80 -38.78
C GLY A 426 -58.78 -45.07 -39.15
N PHE A 427 -59.06 -43.90 -38.56
CA PHE A 427 -60.13 -43.01 -39.03
C PHE A 427 -60.02 -42.72 -40.54
N VAL A 428 -61.15 -42.53 -41.20
CA VAL A 428 -61.21 -42.14 -42.62
C VAL A 428 -61.90 -40.79 -42.72
N TRP A 429 -61.14 -39.78 -43.11
CA TRP A 429 -61.60 -38.40 -43.24
C TRP A 429 -62.44 -38.25 -44.51
N THR A 430 -63.77 -38.25 -44.33
CA THR A 430 -64.78 -38.12 -45.41
C THR A 430 -65.72 -36.92 -45.22
N GLY A 431 -65.76 -36.33 -44.03
CA GLY A 431 -66.58 -35.18 -43.68
C GLY A 431 -65.75 -34.15 -42.92
N ASP A 432 -66.18 -33.76 -41.73
CA ASP A 432 -65.43 -32.78 -40.94
C ASP A 432 -64.43 -33.45 -39.99
N LEU A 433 -63.19 -32.97 -40.03
CA LEU A 433 -62.12 -33.29 -39.11
C LEU A 433 -62.10 -32.20 -38.03
N THR A 434 -62.40 -32.58 -36.79
CA THR A 434 -62.32 -31.69 -35.63
C THR A 434 -61.16 -32.14 -34.76
N VAL A 435 -60.33 -31.20 -34.34
CA VAL A 435 -59.21 -31.43 -33.44
C VAL A 435 -59.30 -30.41 -32.31
N GLU A 436 -59.30 -30.91 -31.09
CA GLU A 436 -59.29 -30.10 -29.87
C GLU A 436 -57.98 -30.30 -29.13
N TRP A 437 -57.37 -29.21 -28.69
CA TRP A 437 -56.17 -29.23 -27.88
C TRP A 437 -56.19 -28.08 -26.89
N SER A 438 -55.44 -28.24 -25.80
CA SER A 438 -55.25 -27.21 -24.81
C SER A 438 -53.77 -26.86 -24.71
N VAL A 439 -53.51 -25.58 -24.43
CA VAL A 439 -52.17 -25.14 -24.07
C VAL A 439 -52.23 -24.72 -22.61
N SER A 440 -51.40 -25.35 -21.80
CA SER A 440 -51.19 -25.00 -20.39
C SER A 440 -49.90 -24.21 -20.28
N ASP A 441 -49.98 -23.07 -19.63
CA ASP A 441 -48.90 -22.12 -19.48
C ASP A 441 -48.86 -21.62 -18.03
N ALA A 442 -47.70 -21.73 -17.38
CA ALA A 442 -47.57 -21.62 -15.92
C ALA A 442 -47.22 -20.21 -15.45
N ASP A 443 -46.54 -19.44 -16.28
CA ASP A 443 -46.08 -18.07 -16.02
C ASP A 443 -46.92 -17.01 -16.76
N GLY A 444 -47.82 -17.40 -17.66
CA GLY A 444 -48.77 -16.49 -18.31
C GLY A 444 -48.20 -15.78 -19.54
N ASP A 445 -47.20 -16.39 -20.16
CA ASP A 445 -46.63 -16.01 -21.43
C ASP A 445 -47.67 -15.92 -22.55
N ALA A 446 -47.46 -14.95 -23.44
CA ALA A 446 -48.16 -14.92 -24.71
C ALA A 446 -47.56 -15.97 -25.64
N TYR A 447 -48.39 -16.81 -26.27
CA TYR A 447 -47.93 -17.85 -27.18
C TYR A 447 -48.78 -17.93 -28.46
N ARG A 448 -48.19 -18.53 -29.49
CA ARG A 448 -48.85 -18.93 -30.73
C ARG A 448 -48.91 -20.44 -30.78
N THR A 449 -50.06 -21.00 -31.08
CA THR A 449 -50.28 -22.45 -31.18
C THR A 449 -51.07 -22.79 -32.42
N GLY A 450 -51.01 -24.02 -32.88
CA GLY A 450 -51.74 -24.43 -34.06
C GLY A 450 -51.61 -25.92 -34.31
N VAL A 451 -52.29 -26.37 -35.36
CA VAL A 451 -52.29 -27.76 -35.80
C VAL A 451 -52.06 -27.79 -37.30
N GLU A 452 -51.12 -28.61 -37.72
CA GLU A 452 -50.81 -28.89 -39.11
C GLU A 452 -51.26 -30.32 -39.46
N VAL A 453 -52.06 -30.45 -40.52
CA VAL A 453 -52.45 -31.75 -41.08
C VAL A 453 -51.37 -32.20 -42.05
N PHE A 454 -50.59 -33.20 -41.62
CA PHE A 454 -49.37 -33.62 -42.31
C PHE A 454 -49.59 -34.95 -43.04
N VAL A 455 -49.36 -34.96 -44.36
CA VAL A 455 -49.43 -36.16 -45.19
C VAL A 455 -48.05 -36.80 -45.28
N LEU A 456 -47.94 -38.07 -44.89
CA LEU A 456 -46.71 -38.84 -44.95
C LEU A 456 -46.51 -39.41 -46.37
N ASP A 457 -45.42 -39.03 -47.05
CA ASP A 457 -45.09 -39.58 -48.36
C ASP A 457 -44.28 -40.87 -48.21
N ASN A 458 -44.87 -41.99 -48.61
CA ASN A 458 -44.23 -43.30 -48.60
C ASN A 458 -43.05 -43.41 -49.61
N ARG A 459 -42.86 -42.42 -50.49
CA ARG A 459 -41.82 -42.42 -51.53
C ARG A 459 -40.49 -41.82 -51.08
N THR A 460 -40.46 -41.13 -49.95
CA THR A 460 -39.23 -40.55 -49.41
C THR A 460 -39.01 -41.07 -47.98
N GLN A 461 -37.77 -41.31 -47.57
CA GLN A 461 -37.46 -41.75 -46.20
C GLN A 461 -37.75 -40.60 -45.21
N GLY A 462 -39.03 -40.47 -44.83
CA GLY A 462 -39.50 -39.54 -43.79
C GLY A 462 -39.91 -38.14 -44.26
N GLY A 463 -40.11 -37.91 -45.57
CA GLY A 463 -40.64 -36.65 -46.07
C GLY A 463 -42.17 -36.65 -46.12
N GLY A 464 -42.79 -35.50 -45.86
CA GLY A 464 -44.22 -35.28 -46.03
C GLY A 464 -44.51 -33.80 -46.24
N TYR A 465 -45.78 -33.45 -46.37
CA TYR A 465 -46.20 -32.06 -46.61
C TYR A 465 -47.49 -31.74 -45.85
N VAL A 466 -47.63 -30.48 -45.46
CA VAL A 466 -48.84 -29.95 -44.80
C VAL A 466 -49.89 -29.68 -45.87
N ILE A 467 -51.10 -30.20 -45.67
CA ILE A 467 -52.25 -29.96 -46.57
C ILE A 467 -53.24 -28.95 -46.04
N ALA A 468 -53.34 -28.84 -44.72
CA ALA A 468 -54.16 -27.85 -44.04
C ALA A 468 -53.48 -27.46 -42.73
N SER A 469 -53.66 -26.22 -42.31
CA SER A 469 -53.17 -25.75 -41.01
C SER A 469 -54.18 -24.80 -40.38
N CYS A 470 -54.05 -24.62 -39.08
CA CYS A 470 -54.87 -23.71 -38.30
C CYS A 470 -53.98 -23.14 -37.20
N ASP A 471 -54.03 -21.82 -37.00
CA ASP A 471 -53.22 -21.11 -36.02
C ASP A 471 -54.12 -20.29 -35.09
N ALA A 472 -53.76 -20.26 -33.82
CA ALA A 472 -54.37 -19.50 -32.76
C ALA A 472 -53.28 -18.84 -31.90
N ALA A 473 -53.68 -17.85 -31.09
CA ALA A 473 -52.79 -17.20 -30.13
C ALA A 473 -53.57 -16.89 -28.86
N SER A 474 -52.89 -16.97 -27.72
CA SER A 474 -53.45 -16.62 -26.42
C SER A 474 -52.33 -16.12 -25.50
N ASN A 475 -52.72 -15.48 -24.40
CA ASN A 475 -51.86 -15.02 -23.31
C ASN A 475 -52.26 -15.62 -21.96
N ALA A 476 -52.97 -16.74 -22.01
CA ALA A 476 -53.40 -17.51 -20.86
C ALA A 476 -53.72 -18.93 -21.32
N SER A 477 -53.60 -19.88 -20.39
CA SER A 477 -53.99 -21.28 -20.60
C SER A 477 -55.40 -21.37 -21.18
N ALA A 478 -55.52 -21.98 -22.36
CA ALA A 478 -56.75 -22.01 -23.13
C ALA A 478 -56.87 -23.28 -23.98
N SER A 479 -58.11 -23.66 -24.28
CA SER A 479 -58.44 -24.72 -25.24
C SER A 479 -58.79 -24.12 -26.59
N PHE A 480 -58.41 -24.83 -27.65
CA PHE A 480 -58.59 -24.43 -29.03
C PHE A 480 -59.21 -25.59 -29.81
N GLU A 481 -59.97 -25.24 -30.84
CA GLU A 481 -60.63 -26.18 -31.74
C GLU A 481 -60.34 -25.73 -33.18
N CYS A 482 -59.94 -26.68 -34.02
CA CYS A 482 -59.90 -26.48 -35.45
C CYS A 482 -60.75 -27.51 -36.15
N ARG A 483 -61.48 -27.03 -37.16
CA ARG A 483 -62.37 -27.85 -37.98
C ARG A 483 -62.04 -27.66 -39.44
N TRP A 484 -61.73 -28.77 -40.11
CA TRP A 484 -61.50 -28.84 -41.55
C TRP A 484 -62.55 -29.73 -42.20
N SER A 485 -62.91 -29.43 -43.45
CA SER A 485 -63.88 -30.21 -44.20
C SER A 485 -63.21 -30.96 -45.34
N ALA A 486 -63.46 -32.27 -45.45
CA ALA A 486 -62.87 -33.11 -46.49
C ALA A 486 -63.19 -32.60 -47.91
N GLU A 487 -64.34 -31.95 -48.11
CA GLU A 487 -64.71 -31.38 -49.41
C GLU A 487 -63.87 -30.16 -49.83
N GLN A 488 -63.28 -29.45 -48.86
CA GLN A 488 -62.59 -28.16 -49.10
C GLN A 488 -61.08 -28.23 -48.87
N ASP A 489 -60.66 -28.99 -47.86
CA ASP A 489 -59.29 -28.98 -47.34
C ASP A 489 -58.46 -30.19 -47.80
N LEU A 490 -59.10 -31.21 -48.41
CA LEU A 490 -58.36 -32.26 -49.08
C LEU A 490 -57.79 -31.76 -50.41
N PRO A 491 -56.54 -32.15 -50.75
CA PRO A 491 -55.99 -31.81 -52.05
C PRO A 491 -56.80 -32.45 -53.19
N VAL A 492 -56.83 -31.80 -54.35
CA VAL A 492 -57.51 -32.28 -55.57
C VAL A 492 -56.85 -33.49 -56.26
N TRP A 493 -55.82 -34.07 -55.64
CA TRP A 493 -55.14 -35.28 -56.12
C TRP A 493 -55.25 -36.40 -55.10
N ASP A 494 -55.19 -37.63 -55.59
CA ASP A 494 -55.36 -38.83 -54.78
C ASP A 494 -54.27 -38.96 -53.69
N ILE A 495 -54.72 -39.00 -52.43
CA ILE A 495 -53.92 -39.28 -51.24
C ILE A 495 -54.46 -40.48 -50.43
N GLU A 496 -55.36 -41.29 -50.99
CA GLU A 496 -56.03 -42.41 -50.31
C GLU A 496 -55.04 -43.49 -49.82
N SER A 497 -53.90 -43.59 -50.51
CA SER A 497 -52.81 -44.50 -50.16
C SER A 497 -51.84 -43.96 -49.10
N ALA A 498 -51.90 -42.66 -48.77
CA ALA A 498 -51.03 -42.00 -47.81
C ALA A 498 -51.62 -42.02 -46.40
N TRP A 499 -50.74 -42.03 -45.40
CA TRP A 499 -51.13 -41.86 -43.99
C TRP A 499 -51.05 -40.38 -43.62
N ILE A 500 -52.03 -39.92 -42.85
CA ILE A 500 -52.12 -38.56 -42.33
C ILE A 500 -51.83 -38.59 -40.83
N ARG A 501 -51.07 -37.60 -40.37
CA ARG A 501 -50.75 -37.34 -38.98
C ARG A 501 -51.07 -35.88 -38.66
N LEU A 502 -51.32 -35.57 -37.39
CA LEU A 502 -51.45 -34.19 -36.93
C LEU A 502 -50.18 -33.79 -36.17
N ASP A 503 -49.65 -32.62 -36.52
CA ASP A 503 -48.52 -32.00 -35.84
C ASP A 503 -49.05 -30.75 -35.14
N LEU A 504 -49.17 -30.81 -33.81
CA LEU A 504 -49.58 -29.66 -33.00
C LEU A 504 -48.35 -28.88 -32.59
N HIS A 505 -48.40 -27.55 -32.68
CA HIS A 505 -47.28 -26.70 -32.29
C HIS A 505 -47.65 -25.65 -31.26
N VAL A 506 -46.66 -25.24 -30.47
CA VAL A 506 -46.70 -24.03 -29.65
C VAL A 506 -45.36 -23.32 -29.69
N GLN A 507 -45.41 -22.00 -29.64
CA GLN A 507 -44.25 -21.13 -29.61
C GLN A 507 -44.53 -19.95 -28.67
N SER A 508 -43.71 -19.75 -27.63
CA SER A 508 -43.79 -18.55 -26.79
C SER A 508 -43.41 -17.31 -27.61
N THR A 509 -44.08 -16.20 -27.32
CA THR A 509 -43.80 -14.86 -27.83
C THR A 509 -43.28 -13.93 -26.74
N ASN A 510 -42.86 -14.50 -25.61
CA ASN A 510 -42.18 -13.81 -24.53
C ASN A 510 -40.90 -13.11 -25.06
N ASN A 511 -40.72 -11.85 -24.67
CA ASN A 511 -39.56 -11.03 -25.04
C ASN A 511 -38.60 -10.85 -23.85
N SER A 512 -38.80 -11.60 -22.76
CA SER A 512 -37.87 -11.62 -21.65
C SER A 512 -36.52 -12.19 -22.13
N PRO A 513 -35.40 -11.77 -21.54
CA PRO A 513 -34.08 -12.32 -21.88
C PRO A 513 -33.98 -13.83 -21.63
N GLU A 514 -34.76 -14.36 -20.70
CA GLU A 514 -34.78 -15.79 -20.34
C GLU A 514 -35.81 -16.61 -21.12
N ALA A 515 -36.54 -16.00 -22.06
CA ALA A 515 -37.59 -16.64 -22.84
C ALA A 515 -37.08 -17.73 -23.81
N ASP A 516 -37.61 -18.95 -23.72
CA ASP A 516 -37.45 -19.96 -24.77
C ASP A 516 -38.54 -19.80 -25.86
N THR A 517 -38.19 -19.08 -26.92
CA THR A 517 -39.07 -18.86 -28.09
C THR A 517 -39.01 -19.98 -29.14
N SER A 518 -38.42 -21.14 -28.81
CA SER A 518 -38.40 -22.28 -29.72
C SER A 518 -39.81 -22.83 -30.00
N ARG A 519 -40.03 -23.26 -31.25
CA ARG A 519 -41.30 -23.89 -31.65
C ARG A 519 -41.29 -25.36 -31.25
N ILE A 520 -42.13 -25.71 -30.28
CA ILE A 520 -42.36 -27.08 -29.86
C ILE A 520 -43.39 -27.70 -30.81
N VAL A 521 -43.13 -28.92 -31.29
CA VAL A 521 -44.06 -29.68 -32.14
C VAL A 521 -44.32 -31.05 -31.50
N VAL A 522 -45.58 -31.36 -31.24
CA VAL A 522 -46.07 -32.64 -30.71
C VAL A 522 -46.79 -33.36 -31.85
N GLN A 523 -46.31 -34.56 -32.17
CA GLN A 523 -46.85 -35.39 -33.25
C GLN A 523 -47.85 -36.39 -32.68
N THR A 524 -49.00 -36.56 -33.33
CA THR A 524 -49.96 -37.59 -32.91
C THR A 524 -49.47 -39.00 -33.24
N ASP A 525 -49.73 -39.95 -32.34
CA ASP A 525 -49.47 -41.38 -32.59
C ASP A 525 -50.55 -41.99 -33.51
N GLN A 526 -51.75 -41.39 -33.52
CA GLN A 526 -52.85 -41.83 -34.35
C GLN A 526 -52.60 -41.44 -35.81
N LEU A 527 -52.53 -42.45 -36.67
CA LEU A 527 -52.49 -42.29 -38.12
C LEU A 527 -53.85 -42.59 -38.72
N PHE A 528 -54.29 -41.75 -39.63
CA PHE A 528 -55.58 -41.89 -40.31
C PHE A 528 -55.44 -41.66 -41.82
N ARG A 529 -56.51 -41.90 -42.57
CA ARG A 529 -56.54 -41.75 -44.03
C ARG A 529 -57.65 -40.77 -44.43
N ALA A 530 -57.65 -40.35 -45.69
CA ALA A 530 -58.75 -39.63 -46.30
C ALA A 530 -59.31 -40.43 -47.47
N GLU A 531 -60.60 -40.27 -47.76
CA GLU A 531 -61.26 -40.91 -48.91
C GLU A 531 -61.89 -39.83 -49.79
N TYR A 532 -61.62 -39.90 -51.09
CA TYR A 532 -61.91 -38.82 -52.01
C TYR A 532 -63.19 -39.13 -52.81
N SER A 533 -64.33 -38.50 -52.46
CA SER A 533 -65.55 -38.68 -53.25
C SER A 533 -65.63 -37.68 -54.40
N SER A 534 -65.11 -38.02 -55.58
CA SER A 534 -65.40 -37.24 -56.78
C SER A 534 -66.82 -37.55 -57.28
N GLY A 535 -67.79 -36.67 -57.04
CA GLY A 535 -69.15 -36.72 -57.59
C GLY A 535 -69.24 -36.48 -59.11
N PHE A 536 -68.28 -37.00 -59.87
CA PHE A 536 -68.15 -36.84 -61.32
C PHE A 536 -68.17 -38.21 -62.02
N ASP A 537 -69.16 -39.05 -61.72
CA ASP A 537 -69.46 -40.20 -62.57
C ASP A 537 -70.94 -40.59 -62.50
N ASP A 538 -71.74 -40.09 -63.45
CA ASP A 538 -72.90 -40.80 -63.99
C ASP A 538 -73.33 -40.19 -65.34
N GLY A 539 -73.51 -41.06 -66.34
CA GLY A 539 -73.52 -40.73 -67.76
C GLY A 539 -74.85 -40.31 -68.41
N VAL A 540 -74.71 -39.38 -69.36
CA VAL A 540 -75.38 -39.20 -70.68
C VAL A 540 -76.89 -39.44 -70.84
N ALA A 541 -77.61 -38.36 -71.23
CA ALA A 541 -78.69 -38.41 -72.21
C ALA A 541 -78.78 -37.09 -73.02
N GLU A 542 -78.98 -37.21 -74.33
CA GLU A 542 -78.87 -36.16 -75.35
C GLU A 542 -80.02 -35.13 -75.39
N GLY A 543 -79.68 -33.89 -75.80
CA GLY A 543 -80.58 -32.86 -76.31
C GLY A 543 -79.80 -31.62 -76.80
N GLU A 544 -79.62 -31.48 -78.12
CA GLU A 544 -78.94 -30.36 -78.81
C GLU A 544 -79.70 -29.00 -78.72
N PRO A 545 -79.22 -27.88 -79.32
CA PRO A 545 -77.97 -27.15 -79.07
C PRO A 545 -78.25 -25.64 -78.80
N GLN A 546 -77.38 -24.95 -78.04
CA GLN A 546 -77.25 -23.49 -78.19
C GLN A 546 -75.79 -23.08 -78.30
N GLN A 547 -75.45 -22.59 -79.50
CA GLN A 547 -74.25 -21.83 -79.76
C GLN A 547 -74.27 -20.55 -78.92
N GLN A 548 -73.30 -20.39 -78.02
CA GLN A 548 -72.84 -19.06 -77.67
C GLN A 548 -71.32 -19.09 -77.50
N ARG A 549 -70.66 -18.54 -78.51
CA ARG A 549 -69.23 -18.31 -78.57
C ARG A 549 -68.97 -16.95 -77.91
N ASP A 550 -68.57 -16.95 -76.64
CA ASP A 550 -68.10 -15.74 -75.97
C ASP A 550 -66.57 -15.76 -75.80
N SER A 551 -65.96 -14.71 -76.33
CA SER A 551 -64.54 -14.41 -76.38
C SER A 551 -64.00 -13.92 -75.04
N VAL A 552 -62.87 -14.47 -74.58
CA VAL A 552 -62.11 -13.94 -73.43
C VAL A 552 -61.27 -12.73 -73.88
N PRO A 553 -61.32 -11.56 -73.21
CA PRO A 553 -60.55 -10.39 -73.61
C PRO A 553 -59.09 -10.47 -73.14
N ALA A 554 -58.18 -10.09 -74.04
CA ALA A 554 -56.72 -10.09 -73.87
C ALA A 554 -56.19 -8.98 -72.94
N SER A 555 -56.85 -8.71 -71.82
CA SER A 555 -56.45 -7.67 -70.85
C SER A 555 -55.82 -8.21 -69.54
N ARG A 556 -55.92 -9.52 -69.27
CA ARG A 556 -55.37 -10.13 -68.03
C ARG A 556 -53.91 -10.56 -68.13
N ALA A 557 -53.35 -10.73 -69.33
CA ALA A 557 -51.94 -11.09 -69.51
C ALA A 557 -50.96 -9.91 -69.39
N LEU A 558 -51.41 -8.68 -69.71
CA LEU A 558 -50.58 -7.48 -69.64
C LEU A 558 -50.43 -6.92 -68.21
N PHE A 559 -51.43 -7.13 -67.34
CA PHE A 559 -51.38 -6.62 -65.96
C PHE A 559 -50.36 -7.38 -65.09
N TRP A 560 -50.31 -8.71 -65.20
CA TRP A 560 -49.32 -9.53 -64.50
C TRP A 560 -47.90 -9.38 -65.06
N GLY A 561 -47.77 -9.11 -66.36
CA GLY A 561 -46.47 -8.81 -66.99
C GLY A 561 -45.85 -7.51 -66.50
N PHE A 562 -46.66 -6.48 -66.20
CA PHE A 562 -46.14 -5.18 -65.75
C PHE A 562 -45.71 -5.19 -64.27
N LEU A 563 -46.41 -5.95 -63.42
CA LEU A 563 -46.11 -6.06 -61.99
C LEU A 563 -44.81 -6.86 -61.73
N GLY A 564 -44.53 -7.87 -62.56
CA GLY A 564 -43.28 -8.66 -62.48
C GLY A 564 -42.02 -7.85 -62.83
N VAL A 565 -42.12 -6.92 -63.79
CA VAL A 565 -40.96 -6.09 -64.20
C VAL A 565 -40.62 -5.03 -63.15
N ILE A 566 -41.62 -4.48 -62.45
CA ILE A 566 -41.39 -3.51 -61.36
C ILE A 566 -40.77 -4.20 -60.13
N GLY A 567 -41.22 -5.41 -59.80
CA GLY A 567 -40.64 -6.21 -58.70
C GLY A 567 -39.17 -6.57 -58.93
N ALA A 568 -38.81 -6.95 -60.17
CA ALA A 568 -37.42 -7.28 -60.53
C ALA A 568 -36.48 -6.05 -60.46
N CYS A 569 -36.95 -4.87 -60.85
CA CYS A 569 -36.16 -3.63 -60.78
C CYS A 569 -35.91 -3.15 -59.35
N LEU A 570 -36.85 -3.34 -58.42
CA LEU A 570 -36.68 -2.97 -57.00
C LEU A 570 -35.69 -3.88 -56.26
N ILE A 571 -35.66 -5.18 -56.60
CA ILE A 571 -34.70 -6.14 -56.03
C ILE A 571 -33.28 -5.85 -56.55
N ALA A 572 -33.12 -5.54 -57.84
CA ALA A 572 -31.83 -5.19 -58.42
C ALA A 572 -31.27 -3.85 -57.89
N TYR A 573 -32.13 -2.87 -57.59
CA TYR A 573 -31.71 -1.60 -56.97
C TYR A 573 -31.22 -1.78 -55.53
N ARG A 574 -31.90 -2.63 -54.73
CA ARG A 574 -31.55 -2.88 -53.32
C ARG A 574 -30.25 -3.68 -53.17
N MET A 575 -30.00 -4.65 -54.05
CA MET A 575 -28.72 -5.40 -54.08
C MET A 575 -27.54 -4.57 -54.62
N GLY A 576 -27.80 -3.52 -55.40
CA GLY A 576 -26.76 -2.61 -55.91
C GLY A 576 -26.29 -1.55 -54.90
N SER A 577 -27.11 -1.18 -53.91
CA SER A 577 -26.74 -0.14 -52.93
C SER A 577 -25.91 -0.64 -51.75
N GLU A 578 -25.88 -1.96 -51.48
CA GLU A 578 -25.10 -2.53 -50.37
C GLU A 578 -23.62 -2.75 -50.72
N ASN A 579 -23.25 -2.76 -52.01
CA ASN A 579 -21.87 -2.99 -52.46
C ASN A 579 -21.03 -1.71 -52.70
N LEU A 580 -21.50 -0.53 -52.30
CA LEU A 580 -20.77 0.75 -52.45
C LEU A 580 -20.58 1.54 -51.13
N ARG A 581 -20.39 0.84 -50.01
CA ARG A 581 -19.83 1.45 -48.78
C ARG A 581 -18.63 0.64 -48.27
N GLN A 582 -17.48 0.90 -48.88
CA GLN A 582 -16.19 0.61 -48.26
C GLN A 582 -15.96 1.65 -47.14
N SER A 583 -15.87 1.18 -45.90
CA SER A 583 -15.29 1.94 -44.79
C SER A 583 -13.76 2.06 -44.96
N PRO A 584 -13.12 3.16 -44.54
CA PRO A 584 -11.67 3.31 -44.62
C PRO A 584 -10.96 2.37 -43.63
N PRO A 585 -9.69 2.00 -43.86
CA PRO A 585 -8.99 1.01 -43.04
C PRO A 585 -8.66 1.57 -41.65
N SER A 586 -8.96 0.79 -40.60
CA SER A 586 -8.42 1.01 -39.26
C SER A 586 -6.93 0.65 -39.23
N LYS A 587 -6.10 1.57 -38.74
CA LYS A 587 -4.70 1.28 -38.41
C LYS A 587 -4.66 0.21 -37.32
N VAL A 588 -3.95 -0.87 -37.60
CA VAL A 588 -3.47 -1.84 -36.60
C VAL A 588 -2.07 -1.38 -36.23
N ASP A 589 -1.81 -1.10 -34.96
CA ASP A 589 -0.45 -0.88 -34.48
C ASP A 589 0.28 -2.24 -34.39
N SER A 590 1.44 -2.31 -35.04
CA SER A 590 2.33 -3.47 -34.96
C SER A 590 3.20 -3.36 -33.70
N PRO A 591 3.41 -4.45 -32.96
CA PRO A 591 4.48 -4.51 -31.97
C PRO A 591 5.81 -4.60 -32.74
N PHE A 592 6.87 -4.03 -32.16
CA PHE A 592 8.21 -3.87 -32.75
C PHE A 592 8.34 -2.79 -33.84
N VAL A 593 8.89 -1.63 -33.46
CA VAL A 593 10.23 -1.17 -33.87
C VAL A 593 10.57 0.16 -33.18
N VAL A 594 11.81 0.20 -32.70
CA VAL A 594 12.54 1.28 -32.05
C VAL A 594 12.84 2.42 -33.05
N GLU A 595 12.88 3.66 -32.54
CA GLU A 595 13.95 4.67 -32.72
C GLU A 595 13.52 6.12 -33.07
N ALA A 596 14.14 7.04 -32.32
CA ALA A 596 14.51 8.44 -32.59
C ALA A 596 13.42 9.53 -32.76
N LYS A 597 13.30 10.39 -31.72
CA LYS A 597 12.82 11.77 -31.83
C LYS A 597 13.98 12.75 -31.69
N THR A 598 14.26 13.47 -32.78
CA THR A 598 14.99 14.74 -32.85
C THR A 598 14.02 15.91 -32.88
N GLY A 599 14.30 16.95 -32.09
CA GLY A 599 14.29 18.35 -32.56
C GLY A 599 13.00 19.17 -32.45
N ASP A 600 12.97 20.02 -31.42
CA ASP A 600 12.63 21.45 -31.38
C ASP A 600 11.43 22.01 -32.16
N SER A 601 10.55 22.69 -31.42
CA SER A 601 10.28 24.12 -31.67
C SER A 601 9.69 24.81 -30.44
N VAL A 602 10.48 25.74 -29.91
CA VAL A 602 10.15 26.72 -28.87
C VAL A 602 9.18 27.76 -29.44
N GLN A 603 8.08 28.05 -28.73
CA GLN A 603 7.33 29.30 -28.91
C GLN A 603 7.45 30.19 -27.68
N VAL A 604 7.78 31.44 -28.02
CA VAL A 604 7.98 32.63 -27.20
C VAL A 604 6.64 33.13 -26.66
N GLY A 605 6.63 33.53 -25.39
CA GLY A 605 5.61 34.39 -24.79
C GLY A 605 6.27 35.39 -23.85
N GLU A 606 6.47 36.62 -24.32
CA GLU A 606 6.74 37.81 -23.51
C GLU A 606 5.41 38.36 -22.95
N ASN A 607 5.33 38.69 -21.66
CA ASN A 607 5.37 40.08 -21.17
C ASN A 607 4.99 40.23 -19.68
N GLU A 608 5.64 41.24 -19.10
CA GLU A 608 5.47 41.93 -17.79
C GLU A 608 6.07 41.32 -16.52
#